data_AF-A0A843EDW9-F1
#
_entry.id   AF-A0A843EDW9-F1
#
_cell.length_a   1.000
_cell.length_b   1.000
_cell.length_c   1.000
_cell.angle_alpha   90.00
_cell.angle_beta   90.00
_cell.angle_gamma   90.00
#
_symmetry.space_group_name_H-M   'P 1'
#
loop_
_entity.id
_entity.type
_entity.pdbx_description
1 polymer ?
#
loop_
_entity_poly.entity_id
_entity_poly.type
_entity_poly.pdbx_seq_one_letter_code
_entity_poly.pdbx_strand_id
1 'polypeptide(L)'
;CREAGLGVVIVPTVVKGVNDQQVGDIIRFAIENIDIVHGVNFQPVAFAGRTPSDQVEEQRITIPDFLKLVEEQTDGQISKDDFYSATSVQPVSEFIGALRNEEPPVTLNCHQHCGSATYIFMEGDKIIPITRFIDIDKFLAFLNKYTEKLENGAFGIKSRIVASAAKNLPKILDEEKSPKLLDMKKILMDIFKNQSYEALGEFHVNSLLISCMHFMDPFNFDTDRVKDCVIHYAVPDGRVIPFCTMNSIYRQGIEDEFSVPLNQKMTEFNDKTGEEDEDKD
;
A
#
# COMPACT_ATOMS: atom_id res chain seq x y z
N CYS A 1 -21.49 1.87 2.28
CA CYS A 1 -20.44 0.99 2.85
C CYS A 1 -20.73 0.64 4.31
N ARG A 2 -20.82 1.63 5.22
CA ARG A 2 -21.08 1.38 6.65
C ARG A 2 -22.33 0.54 6.94
N GLU A 3 -23.49 0.90 6.38
CA GLU A 3 -24.73 0.13 6.54
C GLU A 3 -24.64 -1.30 6.00
N ALA A 4 -23.77 -1.54 5.02
CA ALA A 4 -23.55 -2.86 4.41
C ALA A 4 -22.40 -3.64 5.05
N GLY A 5 -21.72 -3.09 6.07
CA GLY A 5 -20.55 -3.71 6.70
C GLY A 5 -19.34 -3.89 5.76
N LEU A 6 -19.20 -3.03 4.74
CA LEU A 6 -18.12 -3.11 3.77
C LEU A 6 -16.98 -2.16 4.13
N GLY A 7 -15.77 -2.73 4.29
CA GLY A 7 -14.53 -1.96 4.45
C GLY A 7 -14.15 -1.20 3.18
N VAL A 8 -13.47 -0.08 3.35
CA VAL A 8 -13.15 0.88 2.28
C VAL A 8 -11.66 1.24 2.33
N VAL A 9 -11.07 1.38 1.14
CA VAL A 9 -9.77 2.04 0.95
C VAL A 9 -9.99 3.24 0.05
N ILE A 10 -9.57 4.42 0.49
CA ILE A 10 -9.69 5.65 -0.28
C ILE A 10 -8.48 5.75 -1.21
N VAL A 11 -8.70 6.07 -2.49
CA VAL A 11 -7.62 6.13 -3.50
C VAL A 11 -7.64 7.49 -4.21
N PRO A 12 -7.08 8.55 -3.59
CA PRO A 12 -7.07 9.88 -4.19
C PRO A 12 -5.91 10.04 -5.17
N THR A 13 -6.19 10.59 -6.35
CA THR A 13 -5.14 11.09 -7.24
C THR A 13 -4.70 12.48 -6.80
N VAL A 14 -3.39 12.72 -6.66
CA VAL A 14 -2.84 14.00 -6.19
C VAL A 14 -2.01 14.70 -7.26
N VAL A 15 -2.21 16.01 -7.39
CA VAL A 15 -1.58 16.90 -8.37
C VAL A 15 -1.16 18.19 -7.69
N LYS A 16 0.10 18.59 -7.88
CA LYS A 16 0.65 19.80 -7.26
C LYS A 16 -0.06 21.05 -7.78
N GLY A 17 -0.43 21.94 -6.86
CA GLY A 17 -1.17 23.17 -7.14
C GLY A 17 -2.67 22.98 -7.38
N VAL A 18 -3.20 21.74 -7.29
CA VAL A 18 -4.63 21.45 -7.48
C VAL A 18 -5.25 20.99 -6.17
N ASN A 19 -4.75 19.88 -5.63
CA ASN A 19 -5.31 19.25 -4.43
C ASN A 19 -4.25 18.72 -3.46
N ASP A 20 -2.97 19.03 -3.66
CA ASP A 20 -1.88 18.63 -2.79
C ASP A 20 -1.99 19.20 -1.37
N GLN A 21 -2.64 20.35 -1.22
CA GLN A 21 -3.00 20.97 0.07
C GLN A 21 -4.06 20.19 0.87
N GLN A 22 -4.66 19.14 0.32
CA GLN A 22 -5.74 18.37 0.96
C GLN A 22 -5.28 17.01 1.50
N VAL A 23 -3.99 16.66 1.37
CA VAL A 23 -3.44 15.37 1.79
C VAL A 23 -3.73 15.09 3.28
N GLY A 24 -3.46 16.05 4.16
CA GLY A 24 -3.72 15.91 5.59
C GLY A 24 -5.20 15.82 5.93
N ASP A 25 -6.06 16.53 5.21
CA ASP A 25 -7.50 16.52 5.45
C ASP A 25 -8.15 15.21 5.00
N ILE A 26 -7.65 14.59 3.92
CA ILE A 26 -8.04 13.24 3.51
C ILE A 26 -7.63 12.21 4.58
N ILE A 27 -6.42 12.34 5.13
CA ILE A 27 -5.96 11.47 6.23
C ILE A 27 -6.87 11.63 7.46
N ARG A 28 -7.20 12.88 7.83
CA ARG A 28 -8.13 13.16 8.94
C ARG A 28 -9.52 12.58 8.71
N PHE A 29 -10.07 12.74 7.51
CA PHE A 29 -11.35 12.14 7.14
C PHE A 29 -11.32 10.61 7.28
N ALA A 30 -10.23 9.96 6.84
CA ALA A 30 -10.06 8.52 6.99
C ALA A 30 -9.96 8.08 8.45
N ILE A 31 -9.25 8.85 9.29
CA ILE A 31 -9.15 8.65 10.73
C ILE A 31 -10.53 8.75 11.40
N GLU A 32 -11.31 9.78 11.07
CA GLU A 32 -12.67 9.99 11.61
C GLU A 32 -13.64 8.86 11.22
N ASN A 33 -13.30 8.08 10.18
CA ASN A 33 -14.10 6.97 9.66
C ASN A 33 -13.35 5.63 9.73
N ILE A 34 -12.39 5.48 10.67
CA ILE A 34 -11.54 4.29 10.79
C ILE A 34 -12.33 3.00 11.08
N ASP A 35 -13.59 3.12 11.52
CA ASP A 35 -14.50 1.99 11.71
C ASP A 35 -14.78 1.21 10.41
N ILE A 36 -14.67 1.89 9.26
CA ILE A 36 -14.87 1.29 7.93
C ILE A 36 -13.77 1.62 6.92
N VAL A 37 -12.95 2.66 7.16
CA VAL A 37 -11.84 3.04 6.29
C VAL A 37 -10.56 2.40 6.84
N HIS A 38 -10.00 1.45 6.08
CA HIS A 38 -8.81 0.71 6.49
C HIS A 38 -7.52 1.24 5.85
N GLY A 39 -7.63 2.18 4.90
CA GLY A 39 -6.47 2.85 4.35
C GLY A 39 -6.77 3.98 3.39
N VAL A 40 -5.74 4.76 3.12
CA VAL A 40 -5.69 5.77 2.06
C VAL A 40 -4.45 5.49 1.20
N ASN A 41 -4.67 5.19 -0.08
CA ASN A 41 -3.62 4.96 -1.05
C ASN A 41 -3.54 6.12 -2.05
N PHE A 42 -2.72 7.11 -1.74
CA PHE A 42 -2.48 8.25 -2.61
C PHE A 42 -1.80 7.84 -3.91
N GLN A 43 -2.22 8.43 -5.02
CA GLN A 43 -1.67 8.16 -6.33
C GLN A 43 -1.27 9.49 -6.98
N PRO A 44 0.00 9.91 -6.89
CA PRO A 44 0.48 11.01 -7.70
C PRO A 44 0.15 10.78 -9.17
N VAL A 45 -0.26 11.84 -9.85
CA VAL A 45 -0.66 11.75 -11.26
C VAL A 45 0.49 11.22 -12.13
N ALA A 46 0.16 10.29 -13.01
CA ALA A 46 1.01 9.88 -14.12
C ALA A 46 0.53 10.61 -15.38
N PHE A 47 1.43 11.35 -16.03
CA PHE A 47 1.08 12.20 -17.16
C PHE A 47 1.13 11.43 -18.48
N ALA A 48 -0.04 11.00 -18.97
CA ALA A 48 -0.16 10.34 -20.27
C ALA A 48 -0.70 11.31 -21.35
N GLY A 49 -0.53 10.96 -22.63
CA GLY A 49 -1.14 11.67 -23.75
C GLY A 49 -0.44 12.98 -24.14
N ARG A 50 -1.22 14.03 -24.46
CA ARG A 50 -0.73 15.31 -25.01
C ARG A 50 -0.39 16.36 -23.94
N THR A 51 0.06 15.93 -22.76
CA THR A 51 0.43 16.87 -21.70
C THR A 51 1.73 17.60 -22.06
N PRO A 52 1.75 18.95 -22.10
CA PRO A 52 2.97 19.72 -22.32
C PRO A 52 4.02 19.44 -21.24
N SER A 53 5.29 19.29 -21.63
CA SER A 53 6.38 18.90 -20.71
C SER A 53 6.64 19.90 -19.58
N ASP A 54 6.35 21.18 -19.81
CA ASP A 54 6.43 22.25 -18.81
C ASP A 54 5.37 22.09 -17.71
N GLN A 55 4.15 21.67 -18.06
CA GLN A 55 3.08 21.41 -17.08
C GLN A 55 3.36 20.18 -16.22
N VAL A 56 4.07 19.19 -16.78
CA VAL A 56 4.43 17.95 -16.07
C VAL A 56 5.26 18.24 -14.83
N GLU A 57 6.36 18.97 -14.96
CA GLU A 57 7.27 19.24 -13.83
C GLU A 57 6.63 20.15 -12.77
N GLU A 58 5.83 21.12 -13.19
CA GLU A 58 5.10 22.01 -12.29
C GLU A 58 4.06 21.26 -11.44
N GLN A 59 3.42 20.23 -12.00
CA GLN A 59 2.31 19.52 -11.36
C GLN A 59 2.72 18.19 -10.70
N ARG A 60 3.94 17.70 -10.95
CA ARG A 60 4.40 16.40 -10.45
C ARG A 60 4.60 16.40 -8.93
N ILE A 61 4.14 15.32 -8.31
CA ILE A 61 4.43 14.96 -6.92
C ILE A 61 5.23 13.66 -6.93
N THR A 62 6.44 13.68 -6.41
CA THR A 62 7.23 12.47 -6.19
C THR A 62 6.86 11.82 -4.84
N ILE A 63 7.31 10.59 -4.59
CA ILE A 63 7.14 9.97 -3.25
C ILE A 63 7.72 10.88 -2.15
N PRO A 64 8.97 11.38 -2.22
CA PRO A 64 9.48 12.33 -1.22
C PRO A 64 8.64 13.60 -1.04
N ASP A 65 8.09 14.16 -2.12
CA ASP A 65 7.19 15.32 -2.03
C ASP A 65 5.92 14.96 -1.25
N PHE A 66 5.31 13.81 -1.55
CA PHE A 66 4.15 13.30 -0.82
C PHE A 66 4.46 13.09 0.67
N LEU A 67 5.59 12.44 1.01
CA LEU A 67 5.98 12.23 2.40
C LEU A 67 6.15 13.54 3.16
N LYS A 68 6.71 14.56 2.49
CA LYS A 68 6.83 15.91 3.05
C LYS A 68 5.46 16.57 3.24
N LEU A 69 4.55 16.46 2.28
CA LEU A 69 3.18 16.97 2.40
C LEU A 69 2.44 16.32 3.58
N VAL A 70 2.60 15.01 3.77
CA VAL A 70 2.03 14.31 4.94
C VAL A 70 2.61 14.87 6.24
N GLU A 71 3.94 15.01 6.34
CA GLU A 71 4.59 15.54 7.54
C GLU A 71 4.13 16.97 7.85
N GLU A 72 4.10 17.85 6.85
CA GLU A 72 3.68 19.25 7.00
C GLU A 72 2.19 19.36 7.38
N GLN A 73 1.31 18.61 6.72
CA GLN A 73 -0.14 18.74 6.90
C GLN A 73 -0.68 17.91 8.08
N THR A 74 0.15 17.10 8.72
CA THR A 74 -0.18 16.40 9.99
C THR A 74 0.52 17.03 11.19
N ASP A 75 1.07 18.23 11.04
CA ASP A 75 1.82 18.96 12.08
C ASP A 75 2.96 18.11 12.67
N GLY A 76 3.61 17.31 11.83
CA GLY A 76 4.71 16.42 12.20
C GLY A 76 4.31 15.18 13.01
N GLN A 77 3.01 14.90 13.19
CA GLN A 77 2.58 13.68 13.88
C GLN A 77 2.92 12.41 13.09
N ILE A 78 2.91 12.48 11.76
CA ILE A 78 3.41 11.44 10.86
C ILE A 78 4.67 12.00 10.18
N SER A 79 5.84 11.50 10.55
CA SER A 79 7.09 11.94 9.93
C SER A 79 7.31 11.19 8.61
N LYS A 80 8.03 11.83 7.67
CA LYS A 80 8.50 11.16 6.45
C LYS A 80 9.34 9.92 6.74
N ASP A 81 10.03 9.89 7.89
CA ASP A 81 10.88 8.77 8.32
C ASP A 81 10.05 7.59 8.88
N ASP A 82 8.73 7.76 9.03
CA ASP A 82 7.83 6.67 9.44
C ASP A 82 7.41 5.78 8.27
N PHE A 83 7.77 6.14 7.05
CA PHE A 83 7.40 5.44 5.83
C PHE A 83 8.49 4.49 5.37
N TYR A 84 8.05 3.33 4.92
CA TYR A 84 8.89 2.29 4.35
C TYR A 84 8.53 2.09 2.88
N SER A 85 9.49 1.61 2.10
CA SER A 85 9.19 1.09 0.76
C SER A 85 8.14 -0.02 0.87
N ALA A 86 7.20 -0.09 -0.09
CA ALA A 86 6.26 -1.20 -0.18
C ALA A 86 6.99 -2.57 -0.25
N THR A 87 8.26 -2.56 -0.67
CA THR A 87 9.12 -3.74 -0.77
C THR A 87 9.66 -4.25 0.56
N SER A 88 9.60 -3.43 1.60
CA SER A 88 10.11 -3.76 2.93
C SER A 88 9.39 -4.95 3.57
N VAL A 89 8.23 -5.37 3.06
CA VAL A 89 7.43 -6.48 3.60
C VAL A 89 7.87 -7.86 3.11
N GLN A 90 8.79 -7.94 2.13
CA GLN A 90 9.31 -9.21 1.61
C GLN A 90 9.81 -10.18 2.70
N PRO A 91 10.58 -9.75 3.72
CA PRO A 91 11.00 -10.61 4.83
C PRO A 91 9.84 -11.29 5.57
N VAL A 92 8.66 -10.66 5.61
CA VAL A 92 7.46 -11.23 6.26
C VAL A 92 6.95 -12.42 5.45
N SER A 93 6.80 -12.25 4.13
CA SER A 93 6.34 -13.33 3.24
C SER A 93 7.30 -14.51 3.24
N GLU A 94 8.61 -14.24 3.10
CA GLU A 94 9.66 -15.28 3.13
C GLU A 94 9.67 -16.02 4.46
N PHE A 95 9.57 -15.30 5.58
CA PHE A 95 9.50 -15.93 6.91
C PHE A 95 8.28 -16.84 7.04
N ILE A 96 7.09 -16.41 6.57
CA ILE A 96 5.88 -17.23 6.62
C ILE A 96 6.04 -18.48 5.75
N GLY A 97 6.59 -18.36 4.54
CA GLY A 97 6.88 -19.50 3.66
C GLY A 97 7.83 -20.51 4.33
N ALA A 98 8.98 -20.04 4.81
CA ALA A 98 9.95 -20.86 5.52
C ALA A 98 9.36 -21.52 6.78
N LEU A 99 8.48 -20.82 7.50
CA LEU A 99 7.82 -21.35 8.69
C LEU A 99 6.81 -22.46 8.34
N ARG A 100 6.16 -22.38 7.18
CA ARG A 100 5.26 -23.40 6.63
C ARG A 100 5.99 -24.53 5.92
N ASN A 101 7.28 -24.35 5.62
CA ASN A 101 8.06 -25.25 4.77
C ASN A 101 7.44 -25.37 3.36
N GLU A 102 6.99 -24.24 2.85
CA GLU A 102 6.37 -24.07 1.53
C GLU A 102 6.95 -22.78 0.91
N GLU A 103 6.95 -22.69 -0.43
CA GLU A 103 7.17 -21.41 -1.07
C GLU A 103 6.09 -20.41 -0.59
N PRO A 104 6.44 -19.14 -0.32
CA PRO A 104 5.44 -18.15 0.00
C PRO A 104 4.38 -18.13 -1.10
N PRO A 105 3.09 -18.30 -0.77
CA PRO A 105 2.05 -18.48 -1.79
C PRO A 105 1.96 -17.27 -2.72
N VAL A 106 2.25 -16.07 -2.19
CA VAL A 106 2.45 -14.85 -2.98
C VAL A 106 3.45 -13.94 -2.24
N THR A 107 4.49 -13.50 -2.94
CA THR A 107 5.34 -12.38 -2.53
C THR A 107 4.95 -11.17 -3.36
N LEU A 108 3.93 -10.43 -2.93
CA LEU A 108 3.52 -9.19 -3.59
C LEU A 108 4.57 -8.12 -3.31
N ASN A 109 5.56 -8.03 -4.21
CA ASN A 109 6.67 -7.10 -4.06
C ASN A 109 6.93 -6.37 -5.37
N CYS A 110 7.15 -5.06 -5.29
CA CYS A 110 7.42 -4.22 -6.45
C CYS A 110 8.86 -3.67 -6.45
N HIS A 111 9.19 -2.74 -7.35
CA HIS A 111 10.41 -1.95 -7.22
C HIS A 111 10.29 -0.94 -6.07
N GLN A 112 11.39 -0.60 -5.39
CA GLN A 112 11.39 0.30 -4.22
C GLN A 112 10.95 1.74 -4.51
N HIS A 113 10.93 2.14 -5.78
CA HIS A 113 10.45 3.45 -6.22
C HIS A 113 8.99 3.45 -6.65
N CYS A 114 8.29 2.32 -6.58
CA CYS A 114 6.89 2.23 -6.95
C CYS A 114 5.96 2.68 -5.83
N GLY A 115 6.23 2.30 -4.58
CA GLY A 115 5.35 2.63 -3.48
C GLY A 115 6.03 2.79 -2.14
N SER A 116 5.41 3.59 -1.29
CA SER A 116 5.82 3.81 0.10
C SER A 116 4.60 3.84 1.01
N ALA A 117 4.72 3.27 2.21
CA ALA A 117 3.60 3.12 3.12
C ALA A 117 4.01 3.15 4.59
N THR A 118 3.05 3.49 5.45
CA THR A 118 3.13 3.35 6.90
C THR A 118 1.77 2.99 7.47
N TYR A 119 1.75 2.47 8.69
CA TYR A 119 0.54 2.28 9.47
C TYR A 119 0.48 3.31 10.59
N ILE A 120 -0.70 3.86 10.80
CA ILE A 120 -0.98 4.73 11.94
C ILE A 120 -2.11 4.17 12.79
N PHE A 121 -2.07 4.53 14.07
CA PHE A 121 -3.04 4.16 15.08
C PHE A 121 -3.57 5.42 15.77
N MET A 122 -4.76 5.31 16.36
CA MET A 122 -5.40 6.40 17.09
C MET A 122 -5.49 6.07 18.58
N GLU A 123 -5.10 7.02 19.43
CA GLU A 123 -5.42 7.02 20.86
C GLU A 123 -6.02 8.38 21.24
N GLY A 124 -7.35 8.42 21.38
CA GLY A 124 -8.07 9.69 21.43
C GLY A 124 -7.85 10.46 20.13
N ASP A 125 -7.44 11.73 20.25
CA ASP A 125 -7.17 12.62 19.10
C ASP A 125 -5.72 12.52 18.59
N LYS A 126 -4.89 11.64 19.17
CA LYS A 126 -3.47 11.54 18.84
C LYS A 126 -3.21 10.45 17.82
N ILE A 127 -2.45 10.82 16.78
CA ILE A 127 -1.92 9.88 15.79
C ILE A 127 -0.64 9.24 16.31
N ILE A 128 -0.54 7.91 16.22
CA ILE A 128 0.62 7.13 16.63
C ILE A 128 1.09 6.28 15.43
N PRO A 129 2.15 6.70 14.71
CA PRO A 129 2.78 5.86 13.69
C PRO A 129 3.36 4.57 14.28
N ILE A 130 3.31 3.48 13.51
CA ILE A 130 3.78 2.15 13.94
C ILE A 130 5.25 2.17 14.41
N THR A 131 6.08 2.99 13.79
CA THR A 131 7.50 3.18 14.09
C THR A 131 7.76 3.76 15.49
N ARG A 132 6.74 4.32 16.15
CA ARG A 132 6.88 4.87 17.51
C ARG A 132 6.95 3.80 18.59
N PHE A 133 6.45 2.60 18.30
CA PHE A 133 6.41 1.51 19.26
C PHE A 133 6.91 0.18 18.69
N ILE A 134 7.13 0.06 17.38
CA ILE A 134 7.81 -1.07 16.77
C ILE A 134 9.06 -0.56 16.03
N ASP A 135 10.22 -1.10 16.40
CA ASP A 135 11.46 -0.96 15.64
C ASP A 135 11.40 -1.86 14.40
N ILE A 136 10.91 -1.30 13.30
CA ILE A 136 10.66 -2.01 12.05
C ILE A 136 11.95 -2.58 11.46
N ASP A 137 13.05 -1.83 11.49
CA ASP A 137 14.34 -2.29 10.96
C ASP A 137 14.85 -3.53 11.70
N LYS A 138 14.81 -3.50 13.04
CA LYS A 138 15.16 -4.69 13.84
C LYS A 138 14.19 -5.83 13.61
N PHE A 139 12.90 -5.55 13.49
CA PHE A 139 11.88 -6.56 13.21
C PHE A 139 12.19 -7.31 11.91
N LEU A 140 12.37 -6.59 10.80
CA LEU A 140 12.69 -7.15 9.49
C LEU A 140 14.03 -7.90 9.51
N ALA A 141 15.04 -7.36 10.19
CA ALA A 141 16.34 -8.03 10.35
C ALA A 141 16.22 -9.36 11.13
N PHE A 142 15.35 -9.43 12.14
CA PHE A 142 15.09 -10.66 12.85
C PHE A 142 14.34 -11.68 11.99
N LEU A 143 13.36 -11.25 11.20
CA LEU A 143 12.66 -12.13 10.27
C LEU A 143 13.63 -12.79 9.30
N ASN A 144 14.47 -12.01 8.60
CA ASN A 144 15.50 -12.54 7.70
C ASN A 144 16.41 -13.57 8.38
N LYS A 145 16.90 -13.24 9.58
CA LYS A 145 17.74 -14.15 10.38
C LYS A 145 17.01 -15.43 10.78
N TYR A 146 15.69 -15.37 11.00
CA TYR A 146 14.90 -16.54 11.35
C TYR A 146 14.54 -17.39 10.14
N THR A 147 14.29 -16.76 8.98
CA THR A 147 14.12 -17.41 7.67
C THR A 147 15.36 -18.25 7.34
N GLU A 148 16.55 -17.66 7.37
CA GLU A 148 17.82 -18.37 7.09
C GLU A 148 18.02 -19.59 8.01
N LYS A 149 17.61 -19.46 9.27
CA LYS A 149 17.68 -20.57 10.24
C LYS A 149 16.65 -21.66 9.97
N LEU A 150 15.45 -21.32 9.51
CA LEU A 150 14.42 -22.29 9.18
C LEU A 150 14.85 -23.14 7.99
N GLU A 151 15.38 -22.49 6.94
CA GLU A 151 15.83 -23.14 5.71
C GLU A 151 17.02 -24.10 5.95
N ASN A 152 17.96 -23.70 6.83
CA ASN A 152 19.16 -24.49 7.14
C ASN A 152 19.02 -25.35 8.41
N GLY A 153 17.83 -25.37 9.02
CA GLY A 153 17.61 -25.88 10.37
C GLY A 153 17.31 -27.37 10.44
N ALA A 154 17.84 -28.04 11.47
CA ALA A 154 17.47 -29.42 11.81
C ALA A 154 16.23 -29.47 12.73
N PHE A 155 15.83 -30.69 13.12
CA PHE A 155 14.71 -30.95 14.03
C PHE A 155 14.71 -30.02 15.27
N GLY A 156 13.55 -29.43 15.58
CA GLY A 156 13.37 -28.52 16.72
C GLY A 156 13.77 -27.06 16.48
N ILE A 157 14.11 -26.65 15.25
CA ILE A 157 14.46 -25.26 14.96
C ILE A 157 13.29 -24.28 15.19
N LYS A 158 12.05 -24.68 14.85
CA LYS A 158 10.85 -23.83 15.02
C LYS A 158 10.65 -23.42 16.48
N SER A 159 10.78 -24.34 17.43
CA SER A 159 10.65 -24.04 18.86
C SER A 159 11.76 -23.12 19.37
N ARG A 160 12.99 -23.28 18.87
CA ARG A 160 14.11 -22.35 19.16
C ARG A 160 13.85 -20.95 18.62
N ILE A 161 13.22 -20.82 17.45
CA ILE A 161 12.86 -19.53 16.87
C ILE A 161 11.77 -18.87 17.70
N VAL A 162 10.69 -19.56 18.05
CA VAL A 162 9.65 -19.01 18.93
C VAL A 162 10.23 -18.55 20.27
N ALA A 163 11.11 -19.34 20.88
CA ALA A 163 11.81 -18.95 22.11
C ALA A 163 12.73 -17.73 21.91
N SER A 164 13.44 -17.67 20.78
CA SER A 164 14.28 -16.51 20.45
C SER A 164 13.47 -15.25 20.16
N ALA A 165 12.32 -15.38 19.50
CA ALA A 165 11.41 -14.28 19.20
C ALA A 165 10.87 -13.71 20.51
N ALA A 166 10.35 -14.56 21.40
CA ALA A 166 9.90 -14.15 22.73
C ALA A 166 11.00 -13.42 23.53
N LYS A 167 12.26 -13.89 23.45
CA LYS A 167 13.40 -13.25 24.11
C LYS A 167 13.76 -11.88 23.52
N ASN A 168 13.65 -11.71 22.20
CA ASN A 168 14.03 -10.48 21.52
C ASN A 168 12.86 -9.49 21.35
N LEU A 169 11.62 -9.90 21.61
CA LEU A 169 10.44 -9.06 21.46
C LEU A 169 10.56 -7.70 22.18
N PRO A 170 11.07 -7.60 23.42
CA PRO A 170 11.24 -6.31 24.09
C PRO A 170 12.27 -5.37 23.45
N LYS A 171 13.08 -5.85 22.51
CA LYS A 171 14.02 -5.02 21.73
C LYS A 171 13.38 -4.40 20.49
N ILE A 172 12.21 -4.91 20.11
CA ILE A 172 11.45 -4.54 18.92
C ILE A 172 10.24 -3.72 19.34
N LEU A 173 9.51 -4.19 20.36
CA LEU A 173 8.26 -3.61 20.83
C LEU A 173 8.48 -2.77 22.09
N ASP A 174 8.10 -1.50 22.02
CA ASP A 174 7.91 -0.62 23.17
C ASP A 174 6.43 -0.73 23.62
N GLU A 175 6.17 -1.57 24.61
CA GLU A 175 4.82 -1.82 25.13
C GLU A 175 4.20 -0.57 25.75
N GLU A 176 4.99 0.36 26.29
CA GLU A 176 4.47 1.59 26.93
C GLU A 176 3.93 2.58 25.90
N LYS A 177 4.53 2.62 24.70
CA LYS A 177 4.09 3.47 23.59
C LYS A 177 3.09 2.80 22.65
N SER A 178 2.79 1.53 22.88
CA SER A 178 1.87 0.77 22.03
C SER A 178 0.42 1.23 22.24
N PRO A 179 -0.41 1.27 21.18
CA PRO A 179 -1.84 1.59 21.30
C PRO A 179 -2.54 0.61 22.25
N LYS A 180 -3.24 1.13 23.27
CA LYS A 180 -3.88 0.29 24.31
C LYS A 180 -5.02 -0.59 23.81
N LEU A 181 -5.59 -0.24 22.66
CA LEU A 181 -6.67 -0.99 22.01
C LEU A 181 -6.20 -2.33 21.45
N LEU A 182 -4.89 -2.53 21.28
CA LEU A 182 -4.31 -3.70 20.65
C LEU A 182 -3.25 -4.36 21.54
N ASP A 183 -3.36 -5.67 21.71
CA ASP A 183 -2.29 -6.47 22.31
C ASP A 183 -1.21 -6.75 21.25
N MET A 184 -0.37 -5.74 21.00
CA MET A 184 0.71 -5.82 20.00
C MET A 184 1.70 -6.94 20.31
N LYS A 185 1.90 -7.25 21.59
CA LYS A 185 2.75 -8.36 22.03
C LYS A 185 2.18 -9.69 21.57
N LYS A 186 0.87 -9.92 21.77
CA LYS A 186 0.17 -11.10 21.29
C LYS A 186 0.21 -11.19 19.77
N ILE A 187 -0.13 -10.12 19.06
CA ILE A 187 -0.13 -10.08 17.58
C ILE A 187 1.24 -10.48 17.03
N LEU A 188 2.32 -9.83 17.50
CA LEU A 188 3.67 -10.13 17.06
C LEU A 188 4.07 -11.57 17.40
N MET A 189 3.71 -12.09 18.58
CA MET A 189 3.98 -13.47 18.96
C MET A 189 3.19 -14.50 18.14
N ASP A 190 1.97 -14.17 17.73
CA ASP A 190 1.12 -15.05 16.95
C ASP A 190 1.62 -15.22 15.52
N ILE A 191 2.29 -14.21 14.94
CA ILE A 191 3.03 -14.34 13.67
C ILE A 191 4.06 -15.49 13.76
N PHE A 192 4.78 -15.60 14.88
CA PHE A 192 5.78 -16.66 15.08
C PHE A 192 5.18 -18.03 15.45
N LYS A 193 3.99 -18.06 16.07
CA LYS A 193 3.38 -19.29 16.61
C LYS A 193 2.34 -19.91 15.68
N ASN A 194 1.36 -19.11 15.25
CA ASN A 194 0.12 -19.59 14.65
C ASN A 194 0.12 -19.45 13.13
N GLN A 195 1.15 -18.82 12.54
CA GLN A 195 1.34 -18.75 11.09
C GLN A 195 0.13 -18.13 10.36
N SER A 196 -0.71 -17.35 11.06
CA SER A 196 -2.04 -17.01 10.57
C SER A 196 -2.11 -15.59 10.03
N TYR A 197 -2.69 -15.47 8.85
CA TYR A 197 -3.15 -14.20 8.29
C TYR A 197 -4.30 -13.61 9.13
N GLU A 198 -5.03 -14.42 9.89
CA GLU A 198 -6.12 -13.95 10.77
C GLU A 198 -5.62 -12.97 11.85
N ALA A 199 -4.40 -13.18 12.38
CA ALA A 199 -3.80 -12.25 13.34
C ALA A 199 -3.48 -10.88 12.71
N LEU A 200 -3.22 -10.83 11.40
CA LEU A 200 -3.10 -9.57 10.66
C LEU A 200 -4.47 -8.89 10.47
N GLY A 201 -5.56 -9.65 10.47
CA GLY A 201 -6.92 -9.11 10.41
C GLY A 201 -7.24 -8.19 11.59
N GLU A 202 -6.95 -8.60 12.82
CA GLU A 202 -7.14 -7.76 14.03
C GLU A 202 -6.29 -6.48 13.97
N PHE A 203 -5.10 -6.58 13.40
CA PHE A 203 -4.20 -5.44 13.18
C PHE A 203 -4.78 -4.45 12.14
N HIS A 204 -5.30 -4.95 11.02
CA HIS A 204 -5.86 -4.11 9.95
C HIS A 204 -7.15 -3.39 10.32
N VAL A 205 -7.99 -3.97 11.19
CA VAL A 205 -9.25 -3.33 11.60
C VAL A 205 -9.03 -2.11 12.48
N ASN A 206 -7.93 -2.07 13.24
CA ASN A 206 -7.64 -1.02 14.22
C ASN A 206 -6.45 -0.14 13.83
N SER A 207 -5.99 -0.25 12.58
CA SER A 207 -4.94 0.58 12.01
C SER A 207 -5.44 1.21 10.73
N LEU A 208 -4.83 2.34 10.37
CA LEU A 208 -5.05 2.98 9.08
C LEU A 208 -3.75 2.90 8.28
N LEU A 209 -3.81 2.25 7.10
CA LEU A 209 -2.72 2.25 6.14
C LEU A 209 -2.67 3.60 5.42
N ILE A 210 -1.55 4.31 5.49
CA ILE A 210 -1.29 5.47 4.64
C ILE A 210 -0.22 5.06 3.63
N SER A 211 -0.56 5.08 2.35
CA SER A 211 0.36 4.70 1.29
C SER A 211 0.35 5.66 0.12
N CYS A 212 1.44 5.64 -0.65
CA CYS A 212 1.57 6.33 -1.92
C CYS A 212 2.07 5.33 -2.96
N MET A 213 1.36 5.23 -4.09
CA MET A 213 1.78 4.47 -5.27
C MET A 213 2.05 5.44 -6.41
N HIS A 214 3.31 5.56 -6.82
CA HIS A 214 3.73 6.50 -7.84
C HIS A 214 3.90 5.79 -9.19
N PHE A 215 2.89 5.87 -10.05
CA PHE A 215 2.95 5.27 -11.39
C PHE A 215 3.94 6.01 -12.30
N MET A 216 4.53 5.28 -13.26
CA MET A 216 5.40 5.88 -14.28
C MET A 216 4.59 6.45 -15.43
N ASP A 217 5.19 7.44 -16.08
CA ASP A 217 4.76 8.04 -17.32
C ASP A 217 5.98 8.22 -18.26
N PRO A 218 5.79 8.70 -19.51
CA PRO A 218 6.89 8.81 -20.46
C PRO A 218 8.08 9.66 -20.00
N PHE A 219 7.92 10.52 -18.99
CA PHE A 219 8.97 11.44 -18.52
C PHE A 219 9.84 10.86 -17.40
N ASN A 220 9.38 9.81 -16.71
CA ASN A 220 10.09 9.16 -15.61
C ASN A 220 10.18 7.63 -15.76
N PHE A 221 10.06 7.16 -17.00
CA PHE A 221 9.97 5.74 -17.33
C PHE A 221 11.27 5.00 -16.99
N ASP A 222 11.15 3.90 -16.25
CA ASP A 222 12.28 3.07 -15.81
C ASP A 222 11.99 1.59 -16.06
N THR A 223 12.84 0.93 -16.84
CA THR A 223 12.69 -0.48 -17.18
C THR A 223 12.92 -1.42 -16.01
N ASP A 224 13.71 -1.05 -15.00
CA ASP A 224 13.91 -1.91 -13.83
C ASP A 224 12.63 -1.96 -12.99
N ARG A 225 11.93 -0.83 -12.87
CA ARG A 225 10.58 -0.77 -12.28
C ARG A 225 9.55 -1.62 -13.02
N VAL A 226 9.70 -1.79 -14.34
CA VAL A 226 8.82 -2.65 -15.14
C VAL A 226 9.06 -4.14 -14.86
N LYS A 227 10.31 -4.55 -14.67
CA LYS A 227 10.67 -5.96 -14.38
C LYS A 227 10.08 -6.44 -13.06
N ASP A 228 10.00 -5.54 -12.08
CA ASP A 228 9.46 -5.81 -10.75
C ASP A 228 8.04 -5.23 -10.59
N CYS A 229 7.22 -5.24 -11.65
CA CYS A 229 5.84 -4.75 -11.54
C CYS A 229 4.95 -5.78 -10.82
N VAL A 230 3.98 -5.30 -10.04
CA VAL A 230 2.96 -6.15 -9.37
C VAL A 230 1.54 -5.87 -9.85
N ILE A 231 1.35 -4.89 -10.73
CA ILE A 231 0.05 -4.51 -11.27
C ILE A 231 0.10 -4.75 -12.76
N HIS A 232 -0.79 -5.61 -13.25
CA HIS A 232 -0.76 -6.07 -14.63
C HIS A 232 -2.16 -6.06 -15.24
N TYR A 233 -2.21 -5.91 -16.55
CA TYR A 233 -3.39 -6.16 -17.36
C TYR A 233 -3.24 -7.47 -18.10
N ALA A 234 -4.23 -8.34 -17.99
CA ALA A 234 -4.43 -9.41 -18.94
C ALA A 234 -5.16 -8.83 -20.17
N VAL A 235 -4.65 -9.11 -21.36
CA VAL A 235 -5.27 -8.69 -22.62
C VAL A 235 -5.84 -9.91 -23.38
N PRO A 236 -6.78 -9.71 -24.33
CA PRO A 236 -7.54 -10.82 -24.94
C PRO A 236 -6.71 -11.91 -25.63
N ASP A 237 -5.50 -11.60 -26.10
CA ASP A 237 -4.60 -12.57 -26.73
C ASP A 237 -3.71 -13.35 -25.73
N GLY A 238 -3.97 -13.19 -24.42
CA GLY A 238 -3.30 -13.93 -23.36
C GLY A 238 -1.99 -13.30 -22.88
N ARG A 239 -1.54 -12.17 -23.43
CA ARG A 239 -0.41 -11.43 -22.86
C ARG A 239 -0.79 -10.84 -21.49
N VAL A 240 0.22 -10.75 -20.62
CA VAL A 240 0.15 -10.04 -19.33
C VAL A 240 1.12 -8.87 -19.39
N ILE A 241 0.59 -7.65 -19.30
CA ILE A 241 1.33 -6.42 -19.54
C ILE A 241 1.39 -5.59 -18.24
N PRO A 242 2.58 -5.19 -17.76
CA PRO A 242 2.70 -4.31 -16.61
C PRO A 242 1.90 -3.00 -16.74
N PHE A 243 1.39 -2.48 -15.63
CA PHE A 243 0.47 -1.33 -15.64
C PHE A 243 1.03 -0.11 -16.36
N CYS A 244 2.27 0.26 -16.05
CA CYS A 244 2.85 1.49 -16.59
C CYS A 244 3.19 1.35 -18.08
N THR A 245 3.66 0.18 -18.53
CA THR A 245 3.90 -0.08 -19.96
C THR A 245 2.59 -0.17 -20.73
N MET A 246 1.56 -0.79 -20.16
CA MET A 246 0.23 -0.81 -20.77
C MET A 246 -0.24 0.62 -21.03
N ASN A 247 -0.27 1.46 -20.00
CA ASN A 247 -0.82 2.82 -20.10
C ASN A 247 0.06 3.81 -20.90
N SER A 248 1.37 3.60 -20.96
CA SER A 248 2.27 4.55 -21.65
C SER A 248 2.67 4.13 -23.06
N ILE A 249 2.57 2.83 -23.40
CA ILE A 249 3.13 2.29 -24.65
C ILE A 249 2.12 1.43 -25.41
N TYR A 250 1.51 0.43 -24.75
CA TYR A 250 0.79 -0.62 -25.46
C TYR A 250 -0.71 -0.39 -25.63
N ARG A 251 -1.32 0.48 -24.80
CA ARG A 251 -2.78 0.66 -24.72
C ARG A 251 -3.43 0.89 -26.09
N GLN A 252 -2.94 1.87 -26.84
CA GLN A 252 -3.54 2.22 -28.14
C GLN A 252 -3.56 1.03 -29.10
N GLY A 253 -2.44 0.30 -29.23
CA GLY A 253 -2.37 -0.85 -30.14
C GLY A 253 -3.27 -2.00 -29.71
N ILE A 254 -3.41 -2.24 -28.41
CA ILE A 254 -4.35 -3.24 -27.87
C ILE A 254 -5.80 -2.81 -28.12
N GLU A 255 -6.14 -1.55 -27.91
CA GLU A 255 -7.48 -1.03 -28.16
C GLU A 255 -7.81 -1.06 -29.66
N ASP A 256 -6.89 -0.68 -30.54
CA ASP A 256 -7.09 -0.75 -31.99
C ASP A 256 -7.33 -2.19 -32.48
N GLU A 257 -6.67 -3.18 -31.86
CA GLU A 257 -6.77 -4.59 -32.25
C GLU A 257 -8.02 -5.29 -31.67
N PHE A 258 -8.38 -4.99 -30.43
CA PHE A 258 -9.37 -5.77 -29.68
C PHE A 258 -10.62 -4.99 -29.24
N SER A 259 -10.68 -3.67 -29.48
CA SER A 259 -11.89 -2.92 -29.16
C SER A 259 -13.07 -3.41 -29.99
N VAL A 260 -14.24 -3.44 -29.35
CA VAL A 260 -15.51 -3.73 -30.01
C VAL A 260 -16.31 -2.44 -29.97
N PRO A 261 -16.81 -1.94 -31.12
CA PRO A 261 -17.68 -0.77 -31.14
C PRO A 261 -18.88 -0.98 -30.21
N LEU A 262 -19.22 0.02 -29.42
CA LEU A 262 -20.48 0.02 -28.69
C LEU A 262 -21.62 0.14 -29.71
N ASN A 263 -22.35 -0.96 -29.91
CA ASN A 263 -23.54 -1.00 -30.77
C ASN A 263 -24.82 -0.46 -30.07
N GLN A 264 -24.65 0.27 -28.98
CA GLN A 264 -25.73 0.84 -28.18
C GLN A 264 -25.43 2.31 -27.94
N LYS A 265 -26.45 3.16 -28.08
CA LYS A 265 -26.36 4.55 -27.62
C LYS A 265 -26.13 4.54 -26.11
N MET A 266 -25.06 5.17 -25.66
CA MET A 266 -24.86 5.41 -24.24
C MET A 266 -25.98 6.33 -23.75
N THR A 267 -26.55 6.00 -22.60
CA THR A 267 -27.41 6.93 -21.87
C THR A 267 -26.60 7.43 -20.68
N GLU A 268 -26.59 8.74 -20.48
CA GLU A 268 -25.94 9.37 -19.34
C GLU A 268 -27.02 9.63 -18.28
N PHE A 269 -26.81 9.12 -17.07
CA PHE A 269 -27.71 9.40 -15.96
C PHE A 269 -27.51 10.82 -15.47
N ASN A 270 -28.54 11.65 -15.57
CA ASN A 270 -28.46 13.05 -15.20
C ASN A 270 -28.83 13.24 -13.73
N ASP A 271 -27.82 13.39 -12.87
CA ASP A 271 -27.99 13.58 -11.41
C ASP A 271 -28.86 14.79 -11.03
N LYS A 272 -29.10 15.75 -11.94
CA LYS A 272 -29.93 16.93 -11.69
C LYS A 272 -31.41 16.71 -12.02
N THR A 273 -31.71 15.87 -13.01
CA THR A 273 -33.08 15.60 -13.46
C THR A 273 -33.61 14.26 -12.96
N GLY A 274 -32.71 13.31 -12.63
CA GLY A 274 -33.04 11.94 -12.24
C GLY A 274 -33.47 11.07 -13.43
N GLU A 275 -33.19 11.48 -14.66
CA GLU A 275 -33.55 10.79 -15.89
C GLU A 275 -32.29 10.32 -16.66
N GLU A 276 -32.45 9.30 -17.49
CA GLU A 276 -31.42 8.88 -18.45
C GLU A 276 -31.55 9.74 -19.71
N ASP A 277 -30.55 10.58 -19.98
CA ASP A 277 -30.45 11.36 -21.21
C ASP A 277 -29.66 10.55 -22.26
N GLU A 278 -30.02 10.64 -23.55
CA GLU A 278 -29.14 10.11 -24.60
C GLU A 278 -27.83 10.91 -24.60
N ASP A 279 -26.71 10.20 -24.52
CA ASP A 279 -25.37 10.79 -24.57
C ASP A 279 -25.20 11.51 -25.92
N LYS A 280 -24.75 12.77 -25.89
CA LYS A 280 -24.86 13.70 -27.05
C LYS A 280 -23.69 13.65 -28.04
N ASP A 281 -22.77 12.72 -27.86
CA ASP A 281 -21.57 12.57 -28.68
C ASP A 281 -21.66 11.42 -29.70
#